data_AF-A0A353RFD0-F1
#
_entry.id   AF-A0A353RFD0-F1
#
_cell.length_a   1.000
_cell.length_b   1.000
_cell.length_c   1.000
_cell.angle_alpha   90.00
_cell.angle_beta   90.00
_cell.angle_gamma   90.00
#
_symmetry.space_group_name_H-M   'P 1'
#
loop_
_entity.id
_entity.type
_entity.pdbx_description
1 polymer ?
#
loop_
_entity_poly.entity_id
_entity_poly.type
_entity_poly.pdbx_seq_one_letter_code
_entity_poly.pdbx_strand_id
1 'polypeptide(L)'
;MKRFAVFLVALATCAAASFPAAAAQQAPQPGAVTVSLGTMETVLSDYSLDAKAALNTLDQARSGYRDKKEWGEITQADRDTLSAAELTYRDTFRHLVLSAKRQYLTYCADSSLLSADEAAAQNARAQLETDAAMLRQGYLSQNAYNESLENSQKLDAAARAQDTKVTQGRK
;
A
#
# COMPACT_ATOMS: atom_id res chain seq x y z
N MET A 1 0.16 -49.84 -6.54
CA MET A 1 1.60 -49.50 -6.58
C MET A 1 1.77 -48.17 -7.31
N LYS A 2 2.36 -47.19 -6.62
CA LYS A 2 3.25 -46.10 -7.11
C LYS A 2 2.87 -45.38 -8.43
N ARG A 3 2.42 -44.12 -8.31
CA ARG A 3 3.20 -42.87 -8.52
C ARG A 3 3.49 -42.59 -9.99
N PHE A 4 2.87 -41.55 -10.56
CA PHE A 4 3.58 -40.59 -11.42
C PHE A 4 2.97 -39.21 -11.24
N ALA A 5 3.87 -38.27 -10.99
CA ALA A 5 3.61 -36.86 -10.78
C ALA A 5 3.78 -36.09 -12.10
N VAL A 6 3.51 -34.79 -12.01
CA VAL A 6 4.09 -33.68 -12.79
C VAL A 6 3.19 -33.13 -13.92
N PHE A 7 2.52 -32.03 -13.55
CA PHE A 7 2.64 -30.69 -14.17
C PHE A 7 2.44 -30.57 -15.68
N LEU A 8 1.39 -29.86 -16.08
CA LEU A 8 1.40 -29.08 -17.33
C LEU A 8 0.68 -27.74 -17.14
N VAL A 9 1.50 -26.69 -17.14
CA VAL A 9 1.12 -25.32 -17.44
C VAL A 9 0.49 -25.29 -18.83
N ALA A 10 -0.72 -24.74 -18.96
CA ALA A 10 -1.31 -24.42 -20.25
C ALA A 10 -1.78 -22.96 -20.23
N LEU A 11 -0.92 -22.12 -20.79
CA LEU A 11 -1.22 -20.77 -21.25
C LEU A 11 -2.11 -20.92 -22.50
N ALA A 12 -3.35 -20.43 -22.45
CA ALA A 12 -4.22 -20.37 -23.63
C ALA A 12 -4.94 -19.01 -23.67
N THR A 13 -4.44 -18.16 -24.55
CA THR A 13 -5.05 -16.92 -25.01
C THR A 13 -6.21 -17.17 -25.97
N CYS A 14 -7.28 -16.41 -25.76
CA CYS A 14 -8.28 -15.90 -26.73
C CYS A 14 -9.19 -16.88 -27.48
N ALA A 15 -10.51 -16.84 -27.20
CA ALA A 15 -11.54 -16.42 -28.15
C ALA A 15 -12.95 -16.50 -27.53
N ALA A 16 -13.66 -15.36 -27.61
CA ALA A 16 -15.09 -15.11 -27.50
C ALA A 16 -16.03 -16.30 -27.19
N ALA A 17 -16.51 -16.34 -25.95
CA ALA A 17 -17.88 -16.75 -25.64
C ALA A 17 -18.50 -15.62 -24.82
N SER A 18 -19.48 -14.96 -25.43
CA SER A 18 -20.28 -13.87 -24.89
C SER A 18 -21.08 -14.35 -23.67
N PHE A 19 -20.52 -14.12 -22.48
CA PHE A 19 -21.27 -14.05 -21.23
C PHE A 19 -21.58 -12.58 -20.94
N PRO A 20 -22.76 -12.25 -20.38
CA PRO A 20 -23.15 -10.87 -20.20
C PRO A 20 -22.17 -10.24 -19.22
N ALA A 21 -21.53 -9.17 -19.67
CA ALA A 21 -20.70 -8.32 -18.84
C ALA A 21 -21.55 -7.84 -17.67
N ALA A 22 -21.40 -8.49 -16.51
CA ALA A 22 -21.61 -7.82 -15.25
C ALA A 22 -20.71 -6.59 -15.33
N ALA A 23 -21.34 -5.41 -15.44
CA ALA A 23 -20.65 -4.15 -15.51
C ALA A 23 -19.64 -4.13 -14.36
N ALA A 24 -18.36 -4.28 -14.70
CA ALA A 24 -17.28 -4.04 -13.79
C ALA A 24 -17.43 -2.57 -13.42
N GLN A 25 -18.06 -2.33 -12.27
CA GLN A 25 -18.18 -1.03 -11.65
C GLN A 25 -16.75 -0.52 -11.59
N GLN A 26 -16.42 0.41 -12.48
CA GLN A 26 -15.09 0.97 -12.58
C GLN A 26 -14.80 1.55 -11.20
N ALA A 27 -13.94 0.87 -10.44
CA ALA A 27 -13.51 1.34 -9.14
C ALA A 27 -13.04 2.78 -9.34
N PRO A 28 -13.56 3.75 -8.56
CA PRO A 28 -13.18 5.14 -8.73
C PRO A 28 -11.66 5.20 -8.71
N GLN A 29 -11.06 5.64 -9.81
CA GLN A 29 -9.61 5.76 -9.88
C GLN A 29 -9.22 6.69 -8.74
N PRO A 30 -8.40 6.23 -7.76
CA PRO A 30 -7.94 7.10 -6.71
C PRO A 30 -7.21 8.24 -7.39
N GLY A 31 -7.71 9.48 -7.23
CA GLY A 31 -7.09 10.65 -7.80
C GLY A 31 -5.60 10.63 -7.46
N ALA A 32 -4.74 10.87 -8.46
CA ALA A 32 -3.30 10.80 -8.28
C ALA A 32 -2.86 11.84 -7.22
N VAL A 33 -2.70 11.39 -5.97
CA VAL A 33 -2.19 12.23 -4.89
C VAL A 33 -0.73 12.54 -5.21
N THR A 34 -0.45 13.78 -5.59
CA THR A 34 0.91 14.23 -5.87
C THR A 34 1.63 14.46 -4.55
N VAL A 35 2.45 13.50 -4.16
CA VAL A 35 3.31 13.63 -2.98
C VAL A 35 4.59 14.38 -3.37
N SER A 36 4.74 15.62 -2.90
CA SER A 36 5.90 16.48 -3.16
C SER A 36 6.42 17.11 -1.87
N LEU A 37 7.62 17.71 -1.94
CA LEU A 37 8.20 18.42 -0.81
C LEU A 37 7.27 19.53 -0.31
N GLY A 38 6.79 20.40 -1.21
CA GLY A 38 5.91 21.51 -0.83
C GLY A 38 4.54 21.09 -0.28
N THR A 39 4.03 19.92 -0.65
CA THR A 39 2.76 19.39 -0.10
C THR A 39 2.93 18.67 1.24
N MET A 40 4.14 18.20 1.53
CA MET A 40 4.43 17.45 2.75
C MET A 40 5.20 18.28 3.79
N GLU A 41 5.75 19.43 3.44
CA GLU A 41 6.61 20.22 4.33
C GLU A 41 5.89 20.59 5.62
N THR A 42 4.67 21.11 5.53
CA THR A 42 3.85 21.46 6.72
C THR A 42 3.49 20.23 7.55
N VAL A 43 3.12 19.12 6.90
CA VAL A 43 2.74 17.89 7.61
C VAL A 43 3.96 17.24 8.27
N LEU A 44 5.11 17.24 7.59
CA LEU A 44 6.34 16.70 8.13
C LEU A 44 6.91 17.60 9.22
N SER A 45 6.86 18.93 9.09
CA SER A 45 7.31 19.84 10.16
C SER A 45 6.49 19.70 11.43
N ASP A 46 5.20 19.39 11.31
CA ASP A 46 4.29 19.26 12.45
C ASP A 46 4.40 17.89 13.13
N TYR A 47 4.63 16.82 12.36
CA TYR A 47 4.56 15.44 12.86
C TYR A 47 5.89 14.67 12.86
N SER A 48 6.93 15.16 12.19
CA SER A 48 8.26 14.54 12.18
C SER A 48 9.25 15.36 13.02
N LEU A 49 9.76 14.73 14.08
CA LEU A 49 10.82 15.30 14.92
C LEU A 49 12.09 15.58 14.10
N ASP A 50 12.41 14.72 13.14
CA ASP A 50 13.59 14.84 12.27
C ASP A 50 13.47 16.05 11.33
N ALA A 51 12.29 16.25 10.73
CA ALA A 51 12.00 17.42 9.90
C ALA A 51 12.11 18.72 10.71
N LYS A 52 11.55 18.72 11.93
CA LYS A 52 11.63 19.87 12.84
C LYS A 52 13.06 20.17 13.28
N ALA A 53 13.86 19.14 13.59
CA ALA A 53 15.26 19.29 13.94
C ALA A 53 16.09 19.85 12.78
N ALA A 54 15.85 19.37 11.56
CA ALA A 54 16.53 19.85 10.36
C ALA A 54 16.17 21.31 10.03
N LEU A 55 14.89 21.70 10.17
CA LEU A 55 14.45 23.10 10.03
C LEU A 55 15.12 24.02 11.05
N ASN A 56 15.11 23.64 12.33
CA ASN A 56 15.70 24.45 13.39
C ASN A 56 17.22 24.62 13.18
N THR A 57 17.91 23.55 12.77
CA THR A 57 19.34 23.61 12.45
C THR A 57 19.62 24.57 11.28
N LEU A 58 18.77 24.55 10.26
CA LEU A 58 18.87 25.47 9.12
C LEU A 58 18.61 26.92 9.52
N ASP A 59 17.59 27.16 10.35
CA ASP A 59 17.25 28.50 10.83
C ASP A 59 18.35 29.09 11.73
N GLN A 60 18.93 28.27 12.60
CA GLN A 60 20.09 28.66 13.42
C GLN A 60 21.30 29.01 12.54
N ALA A 61 21.61 28.19 11.53
CA ALA A 61 22.72 28.46 10.61
C ALA A 61 22.48 29.74 9.79
N ARG A 62 21.24 29.99 9.35
CA ARG A 62 20.86 31.22 8.64
C ARG A 62 20.93 32.46 9.51
N SER A 63 20.48 32.37 10.76
CA SER A 63 20.57 33.48 11.72
C SER A 63 22.04 33.80 12.00
N GLY A 64 22.84 32.80 12.37
CA GLY A 64 24.26 33.00 12.65
C GLY A 64 25.05 33.53 11.46
N TYR A 65 24.75 33.08 10.24
CA TYR A 65 25.34 33.63 9.02
C TYR A 65 24.94 35.08 8.78
N ARG A 66 23.67 35.42 9.01
CA ARG A 66 23.15 36.80 8.84
C ARG A 66 23.78 37.75 9.84
N ASP A 67 23.85 37.35 11.11
CA ASP A 67 24.42 38.16 12.19
C ASP A 67 25.91 38.43 11.89
N LYS A 68 26.70 37.40 11.55
CA LYS A 68 28.12 37.57 11.19
C LYS A 68 28.32 38.38 9.90
N LYS A 69 27.39 38.29 8.96
CA LYS A 69 27.39 39.11 7.73
C LYS A 69 27.20 40.58 8.03
N GLU A 70 26.33 40.93 8.98
CA GLU A 70 26.08 42.29 9.40
C GLU A 70 27.33 42.95 10.00
N TRP A 71 28.13 42.17 10.74
CA TRP A 71 29.38 42.63 11.36
C TRP A 71 30.64 42.45 10.49
N GLY A 72 30.50 41.93 9.26
CA GLY A 72 31.63 41.74 8.33
C GLY A 72 32.58 40.59 8.66
N GLU A 73 32.19 39.67 9.55
CA GLU A 73 33.03 38.60 10.10
C GLU A 73 32.84 37.24 9.40
N ILE A 74 32.31 37.21 8.18
CA ILE A 74 32.03 35.93 7.50
C ILE A 74 33.32 35.20 7.14
N THR A 75 33.52 34.05 7.77
CA THR A 75 34.58 33.12 7.42
C THR A 75 34.11 32.09 6.39
N GLN A 76 35.04 31.35 5.80
CA GLN A 76 34.69 30.20 4.98
C GLN A 76 33.96 29.12 5.80
N ALA A 77 34.35 28.92 7.06
CA ALA A 77 33.69 27.98 7.96
C ALA A 77 32.20 28.30 8.18
N ASP A 78 31.82 29.58 8.20
CA ASP A 78 30.41 29.98 8.32
C ASP A 78 29.59 29.64 7.08
N ARG A 79 30.18 29.81 5.88
CA ARG A 79 29.55 29.39 4.62
C ARG A 79 29.40 27.88 4.55
N ASP A 80 30.43 27.14 4.96
CA ASP A 80 30.42 25.68 4.98
C ASP A 80 29.37 25.16 5.97
N THR A 81 29.21 25.82 7.12
CA THR A 81 28.18 25.49 8.13
C THR A 81 26.77 25.69 7.59
N LEU A 82 26.51 26.81 6.91
CA LEU A 82 25.21 27.06 6.27
C LEU A 82 24.93 26.04 5.16
N SER A 83 25.91 25.78 4.30
CA SER A 83 25.80 24.80 3.21
C SER A 83 25.53 23.38 3.75
N ALA A 84 26.22 22.99 4.82
CA ALA A 84 25.99 21.71 5.49
C ALA A 84 24.56 21.61 6.04
N ALA A 85 24.06 22.65 6.71
CA ALA A 85 22.70 22.68 7.24
C ALA A 85 21.64 22.62 6.11
N GLU A 86 21.85 23.31 4.99
CA GLU A 86 20.98 23.22 3.81
C GLU A 86 20.98 21.82 3.18
N LEU A 87 22.13 21.19 3.11
CA LEU A 87 22.25 19.82 2.61
C LEU A 87 21.49 18.84 3.51
N THR A 88 21.72 18.91 4.83
CA THR A 88 21.03 18.08 5.82
C THR A 88 19.52 18.28 5.75
N TYR A 89 19.04 19.53 5.68
CA TYR A 89 17.63 19.84 5.50
C TYR A 89 17.05 19.13 4.27
N ARG A 90 17.67 19.33 3.11
CA ARG A 90 17.19 18.78 1.85
C ARG A 90 17.18 17.25 1.86
N ASP A 91 18.24 16.62 2.37
CA ASP A 91 18.34 15.17 2.41
C ASP A 91 17.34 14.55 3.38
N THR A 92 17.19 15.11 4.59
CA THR A 92 16.19 14.65 5.57
C THR A 92 14.79 14.68 4.98
N PHE A 93 14.39 15.81 4.40
CA PHE A 93 13.06 15.92 3.80
C PHE A 93 12.89 15.02 2.57
N ARG A 94 13.92 14.89 1.72
CA ARG A 94 13.89 13.95 0.58
C ARG A 94 13.68 12.52 1.06
N HIS A 95 14.37 12.09 2.12
CA HIS A 95 14.23 10.76 2.69
C HIS A 95 12.82 10.53 3.26
N LEU A 96 12.28 11.51 4.01
CA LEU A 96 10.94 11.43 4.57
C LEU A 96 9.87 11.36 3.47
N VAL A 97 9.96 12.21 2.44
CA VAL A 97 9.04 12.20 1.30
C VAL A 97 9.13 10.89 0.52
N LEU A 98 10.33 10.36 0.28
CA LEU A 98 10.50 9.05 -0.38
C LEU A 98 9.92 7.90 0.46
N SER A 99 10.10 7.94 1.78
CA SER A 99 9.53 6.97 2.70
C SER A 99 8.01 7.00 2.64
N ALA A 100 7.40 8.19 2.72
CA ALA A 100 5.96 8.38 2.62
C ALA A 100 5.40 7.90 1.28
N LYS A 101 6.09 8.20 0.16
CA LYS A 101 5.71 7.69 -1.17
C LYS A 101 5.69 6.17 -1.22
N ARG A 102 6.71 5.51 -0.67
CA ARG A 102 6.78 4.05 -0.61
C ARG A 102 5.64 3.48 0.21
N GLN A 103 5.38 4.04 1.40
CA GLN A 103 4.27 3.61 2.26
C GLN A 103 2.91 3.79 1.58
N TYR A 104 2.70 4.89 0.85
CA TYR A 104 1.49 5.12 0.07
C TYR A 104 1.33 4.10 -1.06
N LEU A 105 2.39 3.81 -1.83
CA LEU A 105 2.33 2.80 -2.88
C LEU A 105 2.05 1.40 -2.31
N THR A 106 2.66 1.06 -1.17
CA THR A 106 2.37 -0.19 -0.45
C THR A 106 0.91 -0.22 0.02
N TYR A 107 0.38 0.87 0.56
CA TYR A 107 -1.04 0.97 0.91
C TYR A 107 -1.95 0.70 -0.29
N CYS A 108 -1.69 1.35 -1.43
CA CYS A 108 -2.49 1.13 -2.64
C CYS A 108 -2.43 -0.33 -3.10
N ALA A 109 -1.25 -0.96 -3.07
CA ALA A 109 -1.10 -2.37 -3.40
C ALA A 109 -1.87 -3.27 -2.42
N ASP A 110 -1.70 -3.07 -1.11
CA ASP A 110 -2.38 -3.84 -0.07
C ASP A 110 -3.91 -3.70 -0.15
N SER A 111 -4.40 -2.49 -0.46
CA SER A 111 -5.83 -2.21 -0.66
C SER A 111 -6.39 -2.87 -1.91
N SER A 112 -5.60 -2.95 -3.00
CA SER A 112 -6.03 -3.68 -4.20
C SER A 112 -6.11 -5.19 -3.96
N LEU A 113 -5.19 -5.75 -3.16
CA LEU A 113 -5.22 -7.14 -2.74
C LEU A 113 -6.41 -7.44 -1.83
N LEU A 114 -6.72 -6.54 -0.89
CA LEU A 114 -7.90 -6.66 -0.04
C LEU A 114 -9.18 -6.73 -0.87
N SER A 115 -9.35 -5.82 -1.83
CA SER A 115 -10.52 -5.83 -2.71
C SER A 115 -10.64 -7.13 -3.52
N ALA A 116 -9.51 -7.69 -3.98
CA ALA A 116 -9.49 -8.97 -4.69
C ALA A 116 -9.86 -10.15 -3.76
N ASP A 117 -9.33 -10.19 -2.54
CA ASP A 117 -9.63 -11.23 -1.54
C ASP A 117 -11.09 -11.17 -1.10
N GLU A 118 -11.66 -9.98 -0.92
CA GLU A 118 -13.09 -9.80 -0.62
C GLU A 118 -13.99 -10.31 -1.76
N ALA A 119 -13.63 -10.01 -3.02
CA ALA A 119 -14.36 -10.53 -4.17
C ALA A 119 -14.27 -12.07 -4.26
N ALA A 120 -13.10 -12.64 -4.00
CA ALA A 120 -12.92 -14.10 -3.97
C ALA A 120 -13.74 -14.76 -2.85
N ALA A 121 -13.77 -14.16 -1.67
CA ALA A 121 -14.58 -14.62 -0.54
C ALA A 121 -16.09 -14.56 -0.84
N GLN A 122 -16.57 -13.47 -1.44
CA GLN A 122 -17.97 -13.33 -1.86
C GLN A 122 -18.36 -14.39 -2.89
N ASN A 123 -17.51 -14.62 -3.90
CA ASN A 123 -17.75 -15.66 -4.91
C ASN A 123 -17.78 -17.06 -4.29
N ALA A 124 -16.86 -17.36 -3.36
CA ALA A 124 -16.83 -18.65 -2.68
C ALA A 124 -18.07 -18.88 -1.79
N ARG A 125 -18.59 -17.84 -1.13
CA ARG A 125 -19.86 -17.93 -0.38
C ARG A 125 -21.06 -18.18 -1.29
N ALA A 126 -21.14 -17.49 -2.43
CA ALA A 126 -22.19 -17.73 -3.43
C ALA A 126 -22.14 -19.16 -4.00
N GLN A 127 -20.93 -19.68 -4.21
CA GLN A 127 -20.73 -21.07 -4.62
C GLN A 127 -21.18 -22.04 -3.52
N LEU A 128 -20.82 -21.78 -2.26
CA LEU A 128 -21.24 -22.60 -1.12
C LEU A 128 -22.77 -22.65 -0.96
N GLU A 129 -23.47 -21.53 -1.18
CA GLU A 129 -24.94 -21.48 -1.18
C GLU A 129 -25.54 -22.32 -2.31
N THR A 130 -24.93 -22.28 -3.50
CA THR A 130 -25.33 -23.10 -4.65
C THR A 130 -25.11 -24.59 -4.35
N ASP A 131 -23.95 -24.94 -3.81
CA ASP A 131 -23.58 -26.29 -3.43
C ASP A 131 -24.49 -26.83 -2.31
N ALA A 132 -24.88 -25.97 -1.36
CA ALA A 132 -25.86 -26.31 -0.32
C ALA A 132 -27.24 -26.65 -0.93
N ALA A 133 -27.67 -25.91 -1.96
CA ALA A 133 -28.91 -26.20 -2.67
C ALA A 133 -28.83 -27.54 -3.43
N MET A 134 -27.70 -27.79 -4.11
CA MET A 134 -27.47 -29.05 -4.83
C MET A 134 -27.37 -30.26 -3.90
N LEU A 135 -26.76 -30.10 -2.72
CA LEU A 135 -26.70 -31.14 -1.69
C LEU A 135 -28.11 -31.51 -1.19
N ARG A 136 -28.96 -30.52 -0.91
CA ARG A 136 -30.36 -30.75 -0.49
C ARG A 136 -31.19 -31.47 -1.55
N GLN A 137 -30.89 -31.23 -2.82
CA GLN A 137 -31.54 -31.90 -3.95
C GLN A 137 -30.90 -33.26 -4.28
N GLY A 138 -29.82 -33.66 -3.60
CA GLY A 138 -29.12 -34.93 -3.83
C GLY A 138 -28.20 -34.95 -5.04
N TYR A 139 -27.96 -33.80 -5.69
CA TYR A 139 -27.07 -33.68 -6.86
C TYR A 139 -25.58 -33.52 -6.49
N LEU A 140 -25.28 -33.26 -5.21
CA LEU A 140 -23.93 -33.09 -4.70
C LEU A 140 -23.66 -34.06 -3.56
N SER A 141 -22.42 -34.56 -3.46
CA SER A 141 -21.99 -35.37 -2.31
C SER A 141 -21.65 -34.50 -1.09
N GLN A 142 -21.78 -35.06 0.11
CA GLN A 142 -21.39 -34.38 1.35
C GLN A 142 -19.90 -33.98 1.35
N ASN A 143 -19.03 -34.79 0.74
CA ASN A 143 -17.60 -34.47 0.66
C ASN A 143 -17.34 -33.24 -0.22
N ALA A 144 -17.97 -33.16 -1.40
CA ALA A 144 -17.83 -32.00 -2.28
C ALA A 144 -18.38 -30.71 -1.62
N TYR A 145 -19.46 -30.81 -0.85
CA TYR A 145 -19.94 -29.69 -0.03
C TYR A 145 -18.92 -29.27 1.04
N ASN A 146 -18.33 -30.24 1.75
CA ASN A 146 -17.33 -29.95 2.78
C ASN A 146 -16.08 -29.28 2.20
N GLU A 147 -15.62 -29.69 1.01
CA GLU A 147 -14.52 -29.03 0.30
C GLU A 147 -14.85 -27.57 -0.05
N SER A 148 -16.08 -27.31 -0.51
CA SER A 148 -16.57 -25.95 -0.77
C SER A 148 -16.63 -25.10 0.50
N LEU A 149 -17.08 -25.70 1.61
CA LEU A 149 -17.13 -25.05 2.93
C LEU A 149 -15.72 -24.68 3.42
N GLU A 150 -14.77 -25.61 3.36
CA GLU A 150 -13.37 -25.36 3.74
C GLU A 150 -12.76 -24.26 2.88
N ASN A 151 -13.01 -24.26 1.56
CA ASN A 151 -12.52 -23.24 0.66
C ASN A 151 -13.10 -21.85 0.98
N SER A 152 -14.41 -21.76 1.25
CA SER A 152 -15.05 -20.50 1.66
C SER A 152 -14.46 -19.98 2.97
N GLN A 153 -14.28 -20.84 3.97
CA GLN A 153 -13.69 -20.45 5.26
C GLN A 153 -12.25 -19.96 5.11
N LYS A 154 -11.46 -20.61 4.26
CA LYS A 154 -10.08 -20.22 3.97
C LYS A 154 -10.00 -18.83 3.33
N LEU A 155 -10.85 -18.55 2.34
CA LEU A 155 -10.88 -17.26 1.65
C LEU A 155 -11.41 -16.15 2.56
N ASP A 156 -12.40 -16.45 3.42
CA ASP A 156 -12.87 -15.53 4.45
C ASP A 156 -11.78 -15.18 5.46
N ALA A 157 -10.98 -16.17 5.87
CA ALA A 157 -9.84 -15.93 6.76
C ALA A 157 -8.75 -15.10 6.08
N ALA A 158 -8.48 -15.33 4.79
CA ALA A 158 -7.52 -14.55 4.00
C ALA A 158 -7.94 -13.08 3.90
N ALA A 159 -9.20 -12.81 3.54
CA ALA A 159 -9.73 -11.44 3.46
C ALA A 159 -9.63 -10.71 4.80
N ARG A 160 -9.98 -11.36 5.93
CA ARG A 160 -9.84 -10.77 7.28
C ARG A 160 -8.39 -10.48 7.67
N ALA A 161 -7.47 -11.39 7.32
CA ALA A 161 -6.05 -11.19 7.59
C ALA A 161 -5.49 -10.01 6.78
N GLN A 162 -5.95 -9.85 5.53
CA GLN A 162 -5.55 -8.73 4.68
C GLN A 162 -6.18 -7.41 5.14
N ASP A 163 -7.45 -7.41 5.56
CA ASP A 163 -8.10 -6.24 6.15
C ASP A 163 -7.34 -5.74 7.37
N THR A 164 -6.97 -6.65 8.29
CA THR A 164 -6.19 -6.31 9.48
C THR A 164 -4.89 -5.56 9.14
N LYS A 165 -4.19 -5.94 8.04
CA LYS A 165 -2.96 -5.25 7.60
C LYS A 165 -3.23 -3.84 7.09
N VAL A 166 -4.38 -3.62 6.44
CA VAL A 166 -4.75 -2.33 5.85
C VAL A 166 -5.34 -1.39 6.91
N THR A 167 -6.21 -1.87 7.79
CA THR A 167 -7.05 -1.04 8.68
C THR A 167 -6.59 -1.00 10.14
N GLN A 168 -5.97 -2.06 10.67
CA GLN A 168 -5.67 -2.17 12.11
C GLN A 168 -4.17 -2.16 12.43
N GLY A 169 -3.33 -2.70 11.55
CA GLY A 169 -1.88 -2.77 11.76
C GLY A 169 -1.12 -1.45 11.59
N ARG A 170 -1.83 -0.32 11.40
CA ARG A 170 -1.22 1.00 11.13
C ARG A 170 -1.71 2.11 12.08
N LYS A 171 -2.32 1.74 13.21
CA LYS A 171 -2.60 2.67 14.32
C LYS A 171 -1.36 2.95 15.15
#